data_AF-A0A3B9L6X4-F1
#
_entry.id   AF-A0A3B9L6X4-F1
#
_cell.length_a   1.000
_cell.length_b   1.000
_cell.length_c   1.000
_cell.angle_alpha   90.00
_cell.angle_beta   90.00
_cell.angle_gamma   90.00
#
_symmetry.space_group_name_H-M   'P 1'
#
loop_
_entity.id
_entity.type
_entity.pdbx_description
1 polymer ?
#
loop_
_entity_poly.entity_id
_entity_poly.type
_entity_poly.pdbx_seq_one_letter_code
_entity_poly.pdbx_strand_id
1 'polypeptide(L)'
;MKFRFPIVIIDEDFRSENSSGLGIRVLARAIEEEGFEVLGVTSYGDLTSFAQQQSRASAFILSIDDEEIAEEKPEAINQLRSFVTEIRYRNEEIPIFLHGETRTSRHIPNDVLRELHGFIHMNEDTPEFVARLIIREARAYLDSLPPPFFKALTHYAADGSYSWHCPGHSGGVAFLKSPVGQMFHQFFGENMLRADVCNAVDELGQLLDHTGPVAASERNAARIYNCDHLYFVTNGTSTSNKIVWNSTVAPGDVVVVDRNCHKSILHSIIMTGAIPVFLMPTRNHFGIIGPIPKSEFSWENIQKKIDRNPFIIDKSVKPRVLTITQSTYDGVLYNVEEIKDMLDGKIDTLHFDEAWLPHATFHDFYGDYHAIGEGRPRCKESMVFSTQSTHKLLAGLSQASQILVQDANNNQLDRDIFNEAYLMHMSTSPQYSIVASIDVAAAMMEAPGGTALVEESLMEALDFRRAMRKVDEEWGTDWWFKVWGPNDLSEDGLEEREAWMLKANERWHGFGNLAEGFNMLDPIKATIITPGLDVEGDFSDAFGIPAAIVTKYLAEHGVIVEKTGLYSFFIMFTIGITKGRWNTMVAALQQFKDDYDKNQPLWKVLPEFVQKHPRYER
;
A
#
# COMPACT_ATOMS: atom_id res chain seq x y z
N MET A 1 18.81 -0.77 -21.32
CA MET A 1 17.54 -1.46 -20.96
C MET A 1 16.40 -0.77 -21.72
N LYS A 2 15.41 -1.49 -22.27
CA LYS A 2 14.25 -0.86 -22.95
C LYS A 2 12.99 -1.03 -22.11
N PHE A 3 12.59 0.04 -21.43
CA PHE A 3 11.27 0.12 -20.81
C PHE A 3 10.21 0.26 -21.90
N ARG A 4 9.08 -0.43 -21.77
CA ARG A 4 8.01 -0.43 -22.78
C ARG A 4 6.82 0.37 -22.28
N PHE A 5 6.74 1.62 -22.71
CA PHE A 5 5.62 2.53 -22.42
C PHE A 5 5.08 3.07 -23.75
N PRO A 6 4.05 2.43 -24.35
CA PRO A 6 3.48 2.90 -25.61
C PRO A 6 2.90 4.32 -25.54
N ILE A 7 2.85 4.98 -26.69
CA ILE A 7 2.03 6.17 -26.90
C ILE A 7 0.62 5.71 -27.28
N VAL A 8 -0.39 6.19 -26.56
CA VAL A 8 -1.78 5.79 -26.77
C VAL A 8 -2.47 6.82 -27.67
N ILE A 9 -3.07 6.34 -28.75
CA ILE A 9 -3.86 7.14 -29.69
C ILE A 9 -5.33 6.77 -29.52
N ILE A 10 -6.16 7.75 -29.21
CA ILE A 10 -7.62 7.60 -29.12
C ILE A 10 -8.23 8.40 -30.27
N ASP A 11 -8.77 7.68 -31.25
CA ASP A 11 -9.32 8.26 -32.47
C ASP A 11 -10.41 7.32 -33.01
N GLU A 12 -11.63 7.81 -33.18
CA GLU A 12 -12.78 7.00 -33.63
C GLU A 12 -12.55 6.38 -35.02
N ASP A 13 -11.80 7.11 -35.85
CA ASP A 13 -11.44 6.77 -37.21
C ASP A 13 -10.10 6.04 -37.33
N PHE A 14 -9.47 5.63 -36.22
CA PHE A 14 -8.16 4.98 -36.24
C PHE A 14 -8.14 3.74 -37.15
N ARG A 15 -9.29 3.08 -37.33
CA ARG A 15 -9.48 1.92 -38.21
C ARG A 15 -10.26 2.22 -39.51
N SER A 16 -10.70 3.46 -39.71
CA SER A 16 -11.45 3.90 -40.88
C SER A 16 -10.54 4.21 -42.08
N GLU A 17 -11.00 3.97 -43.31
CA GLU A 17 -10.27 4.28 -44.55
C GLU A 17 -10.48 5.74 -45.04
N ASN A 18 -10.99 6.62 -44.19
CA ASN A 18 -11.17 8.04 -44.50
C ASN A 18 -9.87 8.85 -44.31
N SER A 19 -9.91 10.13 -44.66
CA SER A 19 -8.75 11.04 -44.56
C SER A 19 -8.20 11.09 -43.14
N SER A 20 -9.06 11.34 -42.15
CA SER A 20 -8.71 11.43 -40.73
C SER A 20 -7.98 10.18 -40.24
N GLY A 21 -8.59 9.00 -40.45
CA GLY A 21 -8.01 7.70 -40.10
C GLY A 21 -6.69 7.40 -40.80
N LEU A 22 -6.52 7.83 -42.06
CA LEU A 22 -5.25 7.71 -42.77
C LEU A 22 -4.17 8.61 -42.16
N GLY A 23 -4.48 9.86 -41.82
CA GLY A 23 -3.51 10.80 -41.24
C GLY A 23 -2.99 10.34 -39.88
N ILE A 24 -3.88 9.91 -38.98
CA ILE A 24 -3.46 9.46 -37.66
C ILE A 24 -2.62 8.17 -37.71
N ARG A 25 -2.89 7.26 -38.66
CA ARG A 25 -2.07 6.06 -38.88
C ARG A 25 -0.70 6.37 -39.48
N VAL A 26 -0.60 7.41 -40.32
CA VAL A 26 0.70 7.88 -40.81
C VAL A 26 1.53 8.44 -39.65
N LEU A 27 0.92 9.22 -38.76
CA LEU A 27 1.58 9.67 -37.53
C LEU A 27 2.00 8.50 -36.63
N ALA A 28 1.12 7.54 -36.40
CA ALA A 28 1.43 6.32 -35.63
C ALA A 28 2.66 5.60 -36.18
N ARG A 29 2.72 5.43 -37.51
CA ARG A 29 3.86 4.81 -38.18
C ARG A 29 5.14 5.64 -38.03
N ALA A 30 5.05 6.96 -38.14
CA ALA A 30 6.22 7.84 -37.94
C ALA A 30 6.78 7.72 -36.51
N ILE A 31 5.91 7.55 -35.51
CA ILE A 31 6.30 7.28 -34.11
C ILE A 31 6.99 5.91 -33.99
N GLU A 32 6.44 4.87 -34.61
CA GLU A 32 7.01 3.52 -34.62
C GLU A 32 8.39 3.46 -35.30
N GLU A 33 8.57 4.21 -36.39
CA GLU A 33 9.84 4.31 -37.12
C GLU A 33 10.96 4.97 -36.27
N GLU A 34 10.61 5.85 -35.33
CA GLU A 34 11.52 6.44 -34.33
C GLU A 34 11.71 5.52 -33.08
N GLY A 35 11.11 4.33 -33.08
CA GLY A 35 11.38 3.24 -32.12
C GLY A 35 10.47 3.15 -30.90
N PHE A 36 9.36 3.89 -30.88
CA PHE A 36 8.33 3.86 -29.85
C PHE A 36 7.19 2.89 -30.22
N GLU A 37 6.58 2.25 -29.23
CA GLU A 37 5.39 1.43 -29.46
C GLU A 37 4.14 2.33 -29.48
N VAL A 38 3.19 2.06 -30.37
CA VAL A 38 1.92 2.80 -30.45
C VAL A 38 0.75 1.86 -30.19
N LEU A 39 -0.23 2.33 -29.42
CA LEU A 39 -1.49 1.62 -29.17
C LEU A 39 -2.66 2.48 -29.64
N GLY A 40 -3.34 2.06 -30.70
CA GLY A 40 -4.52 2.75 -31.23
C GLY A 40 -5.83 2.16 -30.71
N VAL A 41 -6.71 3.03 -30.20
CA VAL A 41 -8.03 2.71 -29.63
C VAL A 41 -9.10 3.58 -30.28
N THR A 42 -10.29 3.01 -30.53
CA THR A 42 -11.33 3.65 -31.36
C THR A 42 -12.45 4.33 -30.58
N SER A 43 -12.38 4.41 -29.24
CA SER A 43 -13.45 5.02 -28.45
C SER A 43 -12.97 5.34 -27.04
N TYR A 44 -13.57 6.38 -26.45
CA TYR A 44 -13.52 6.73 -25.03
C TYR A 44 -14.25 5.71 -24.11
N GLY A 45 -14.94 4.73 -24.69
CA GLY A 45 -16.13 4.06 -24.16
C GLY A 45 -16.05 3.19 -22.90
N ASP A 46 -14.96 3.18 -22.15
CA ASP A 46 -14.99 2.63 -20.79
C ASP A 46 -13.82 3.18 -19.97
N LEU A 47 -14.02 4.34 -19.35
CA LEU A 47 -13.03 5.04 -18.49
C LEU A 47 -12.35 4.09 -17.49
N THR A 48 -13.09 3.09 -17.00
CA THR A 48 -12.62 2.03 -16.10
C THR A 48 -11.58 1.09 -16.72
N SER A 49 -11.71 0.77 -18.02
CA SER A 49 -10.72 -0.05 -18.75
C SER A 49 -9.47 0.78 -19.14
N PHE A 50 -9.62 2.10 -19.26
CA PHE A 50 -8.53 3.04 -19.56
C PHE A 50 -7.67 3.38 -18.34
N ALA A 51 -8.26 3.45 -17.16
CA ALA A 51 -7.57 3.55 -15.87
C ALA A 51 -6.46 2.50 -15.70
N GLN A 52 -6.67 1.27 -16.23
CA GLN A 52 -5.65 0.21 -16.22
C GLN A 52 -4.54 0.43 -17.27
N GLN A 53 -4.84 1.13 -18.37
CA GLN A 53 -3.90 1.41 -19.46
C GLN A 53 -2.97 2.60 -19.17
N GLN A 54 -3.40 3.58 -18.37
CA GLN A 54 -2.58 4.76 -18.00
C GLN A 54 -1.23 4.39 -17.39
N SER A 55 -1.18 3.38 -16.51
CA SER A 55 0.06 2.90 -15.87
C SER A 55 1.15 2.43 -16.85
N ARG A 56 0.77 2.19 -18.12
CA ARG A 56 1.67 1.71 -19.17
C ARG A 56 1.87 2.73 -20.29
N ALA A 57 1.22 3.90 -20.26
CA ALA A 57 1.32 4.90 -21.32
C ALA A 57 2.49 5.87 -21.06
N SER A 58 3.12 6.38 -22.12
CA SER A 58 4.10 7.47 -22.06
C SER A 58 3.57 8.82 -22.55
N ALA A 59 2.49 8.82 -23.34
CA ALA A 59 1.74 9.99 -23.76
C ALA A 59 0.37 9.58 -24.32
N PHE A 60 -0.57 10.52 -24.35
CA PHE A 60 -1.88 10.38 -25.00
C PHE A 60 -2.01 11.33 -26.19
N ILE A 61 -2.58 10.84 -27.29
CA ILE A 61 -3.00 11.63 -28.44
C ILE A 61 -4.51 11.43 -28.59
N LEU A 62 -5.27 12.50 -28.45
CA LEU A 62 -6.73 12.47 -28.53
C LEU A 62 -7.17 13.19 -29.79
N SER A 63 -7.93 12.50 -30.63
CA SER A 63 -8.52 13.09 -31.83
C SER A 63 -9.88 13.67 -31.51
N ILE A 64 -10.17 14.85 -32.06
CA ILE A 64 -11.47 15.48 -31.95
C ILE A 64 -11.90 15.98 -33.33
N ASP A 65 -13.11 15.58 -33.74
CA ASP A 65 -13.66 15.96 -35.03
C ASP A 65 -14.24 17.38 -35.02
N ASP A 66 -14.08 18.05 -36.16
CA ASP A 66 -14.51 19.43 -36.35
C ASP A 66 -16.03 19.61 -36.27
N GLU A 67 -16.83 18.59 -36.58
CA GLU A 67 -18.30 18.67 -36.49
C GLU A 67 -18.82 18.60 -35.05
N GLU A 68 -18.05 17.99 -34.13
CA GLU A 68 -18.47 17.78 -32.74
C GLU A 68 -18.39 19.04 -31.89
N ILE A 69 -17.46 19.96 -32.19
CA ILE A 69 -17.33 21.22 -31.45
C ILE A 69 -17.91 22.43 -32.24
N ALA A 70 -18.35 22.26 -33.51
CA ALA A 70 -18.84 23.37 -34.34
C ALA A 70 -20.26 23.82 -33.97
N GLU A 71 -21.05 22.93 -33.39
CA GLU A 71 -22.46 23.16 -33.08
C GLU A 71 -22.72 23.46 -31.58
N GLU A 72 -21.72 23.90 -30.81
CA GLU A 72 -21.84 24.03 -29.35
C GLU A 72 -22.35 22.73 -28.67
N LYS A 73 -22.09 21.54 -29.23
CA LYS A 73 -22.45 20.28 -28.57
C LYS A 73 -21.59 20.16 -27.30
N PRO A 74 -22.19 20.21 -26.09
CA PRO A 74 -21.43 20.14 -24.85
C PRO A 74 -20.76 18.80 -24.64
N GLU A 75 -21.19 17.76 -25.38
CA GLU A 75 -20.90 16.37 -25.10
C GLU A 75 -19.44 15.98 -25.37
N ALA A 76 -18.87 16.31 -26.54
CA ALA A 76 -17.47 16.00 -26.85
C ALA A 76 -16.48 16.77 -25.95
N ILE A 77 -16.77 18.05 -25.66
CA ILE A 77 -15.97 18.83 -24.70
C ILE A 77 -16.08 18.24 -23.29
N ASN A 78 -17.28 17.80 -22.88
CA ASN A 78 -17.46 17.17 -21.57
C ASN A 78 -16.74 15.82 -21.49
N GLN A 79 -16.77 15.00 -22.54
CA GLN A 79 -16.03 13.75 -22.62
C GLN A 79 -14.52 13.98 -22.53
N LEU A 80 -13.99 14.96 -23.27
CA LEU A 80 -12.58 15.36 -23.17
C LEU A 80 -12.23 15.84 -21.76
N ARG A 81 -13.05 16.72 -21.18
CA ARG A 81 -12.85 17.24 -19.82
C ARG A 81 -12.84 16.09 -18.81
N SER A 82 -13.81 15.18 -18.87
CA SER A 82 -13.86 13.99 -18.02
C SER A 82 -12.61 13.13 -18.19
N PHE A 83 -12.18 12.88 -19.43
CA PHE A 83 -10.98 12.09 -19.72
C PHE A 83 -9.70 12.71 -19.14
N VAL A 84 -9.51 14.02 -19.34
CA VAL A 84 -8.37 14.75 -18.78
C VAL A 84 -8.41 14.75 -17.25
N THR A 85 -9.60 14.93 -16.67
CA THR A 85 -9.79 14.92 -15.21
C THR A 85 -9.42 13.56 -14.63
N GLU A 86 -9.85 12.46 -15.26
CA GLU A 86 -9.52 11.09 -14.86
C GLU A 86 -8.03 10.76 -15.02
N ILE A 87 -7.36 11.28 -16.05
CA ILE A 87 -5.89 11.17 -16.16
C ILE A 87 -5.21 11.92 -15.02
N ARG A 88 -5.56 13.19 -14.83
CA ARG A 88 -4.92 14.05 -13.83
C ARG A 88 -5.20 13.61 -12.40
N TYR A 89 -6.30 12.92 -12.18
CA TYR A 89 -6.62 12.29 -10.89
C TYR A 89 -5.57 11.25 -10.45
N ARG A 90 -4.91 10.57 -11.40
CA ARG A 90 -3.91 9.54 -11.12
C ARG A 90 -2.50 9.97 -11.50
N ASN A 91 -2.36 10.90 -12.44
CA ASN A 91 -1.10 11.30 -13.03
C ASN A 91 -1.15 12.76 -13.52
N GLU A 92 -0.46 13.63 -12.79
CA GLU A 92 -0.40 15.07 -13.07
C GLU A 92 0.42 15.37 -14.34
N GLU A 93 1.45 14.58 -14.64
CA GLU A 93 2.52 14.97 -15.56
C GLU A 93 2.48 14.27 -16.93
N ILE A 94 1.62 13.26 -17.12
CA ILE A 94 1.61 12.52 -18.39
C ILE A 94 1.25 13.47 -19.56
N PRO A 95 2.03 13.48 -20.65
CA PRO A 95 1.76 14.34 -21.80
C PRO A 95 0.44 13.99 -22.50
N ILE A 96 -0.38 15.01 -22.78
CA ILE A 96 -1.63 14.88 -23.53
C ILE A 96 -1.59 15.83 -24.73
N PHE A 97 -1.77 15.29 -25.93
CA PHE A 97 -1.83 16.02 -27.19
C PHE A 97 -3.23 15.95 -27.78
N LEU A 98 -3.70 17.05 -28.36
CA LEU A 98 -4.91 17.06 -29.18
C LEU A 98 -4.54 17.00 -30.66
N HIS A 99 -5.18 16.10 -31.38
CA HIS A 99 -5.11 15.96 -32.83
C HIS A 99 -6.40 16.49 -33.46
N GLY A 100 -6.29 17.38 -34.45
CA GLY A 100 -7.46 17.95 -35.13
C GLY A 100 -7.17 18.52 -36.52
N GLU A 101 -8.23 18.74 -37.30
CA GLU A 101 -8.13 19.18 -38.70
C GLU A 101 -8.03 20.71 -38.86
N THR A 102 -8.88 21.51 -38.22
CA THR A 102 -8.87 23.00 -38.40
C THR A 102 -8.92 23.85 -37.12
N ARG A 103 -8.98 23.25 -35.92
CA ARG A 103 -9.24 24.01 -34.68
C ARG A 103 -8.02 24.58 -34.01
N THR A 104 -8.17 25.82 -33.53
CA THR A 104 -7.20 26.50 -32.66
C THR A 104 -7.64 26.44 -31.20
N SER A 105 -6.73 26.77 -30.27
CA SER A 105 -6.96 26.84 -28.82
C SER A 105 -8.18 27.68 -28.38
N ARG A 106 -8.75 28.50 -29.27
CA ARG A 106 -9.96 29.32 -29.02
C ARG A 106 -11.22 28.53 -28.72
N HIS A 107 -11.29 27.26 -29.14
CA HIS A 107 -12.48 26.43 -29.02
C HIS A 107 -12.43 25.45 -27.83
N ILE A 108 -11.33 25.44 -27.10
CA ILE A 108 -11.13 24.59 -25.92
C ILE A 108 -11.29 25.44 -24.66
N PRO A 109 -12.11 25.01 -23.69
CA PRO A 109 -12.20 25.68 -22.40
C PRO A 109 -10.83 25.78 -21.72
N ASN A 110 -10.58 26.91 -21.06
CA ASN A 110 -9.27 27.22 -20.46
C ASN A 110 -8.86 26.24 -19.35
N ASP A 111 -9.83 25.62 -18.67
CA ASP A 111 -9.59 24.56 -17.69
C ASP A 111 -8.97 23.31 -18.34
N VAL A 112 -9.43 22.91 -19.52
CA VAL A 112 -8.85 21.78 -20.26
C VAL A 112 -7.54 22.19 -20.96
N LEU A 113 -7.49 23.39 -21.53
CA LEU A 113 -6.33 23.89 -22.28
C LEU A 113 -5.03 23.88 -21.46
N ARG A 114 -5.13 24.13 -20.15
CA ARG A 114 -3.99 24.16 -19.22
C ARG A 114 -3.35 22.79 -18.99
N GLU A 115 -4.12 21.72 -19.21
CA GLU A 115 -3.67 20.34 -18.99
C GLU A 115 -3.03 19.71 -20.24
N LEU A 116 -3.19 20.36 -21.39
CA LEU A 116 -2.69 19.89 -22.69
C LEU A 116 -1.26 20.35 -22.95
N HIS A 117 -0.47 19.46 -23.55
CA HIS A 117 0.93 19.72 -23.89
C HIS A 117 1.11 20.25 -25.32
N GLY A 118 0.15 19.98 -26.22
CA GLY A 118 0.23 20.48 -27.59
C GLY A 118 -1.00 20.19 -28.44
N PHE A 119 -1.09 20.91 -29.55
CA PHE A 119 -2.05 20.71 -30.62
C PHE A 119 -1.30 20.22 -31.87
N ILE A 120 -1.87 19.24 -32.54
CA ILE A 120 -1.35 18.61 -33.75
C ILE A 120 -2.33 18.93 -34.87
N HIS A 121 -1.84 19.61 -35.90
CA HIS A 121 -2.62 19.97 -37.07
C HIS A 121 -2.31 19.02 -38.23
N MET A 122 -3.29 18.22 -38.60
CA MET A 122 -3.14 17.12 -39.57
C MET A 122 -2.57 17.56 -40.93
N ASN A 123 -2.94 18.76 -41.41
CA ASN A 123 -2.60 19.23 -42.76
C ASN A 123 -1.51 20.31 -42.79
N GLU A 124 -1.05 20.78 -41.62
CA GLU A 124 -0.06 21.87 -41.53
C GLU A 124 1.32 21.35 -41.10
N ASP A 125 1.37 20.28 -40.31
CA ASP A 125 2.61 19.69 -39.80
C ASP A 125 2.99 18.40 -40.54
N THR A 126 4.30 18.16 -40.70
CA THR A 126 4.79 16.87 -41.21
C THR A 126 4.72 15.80 -40.11
N PRO A 127 4.22 14.59 -40.38
CA PRO A 127 4.14 13.50 -39.40
C PRO A 127 5.45 13.21 -38.67
N GLU A 128 6.60 13.32 -39.36
CA GLU A 128 7.92 13.06 -38.78
C GLU A 128 8.32 14.13 -37.75
N PHE A 129 7.96 15.40 -37.98
CA PHE A 129 8.19 16.47 -37.03
C PHE A 129 7.33 16.29 -35.77
N VAL A 130 6.04 16.01 -35.95
CA VAL A 130 5.10 15.76 -34.86
C VAL A 130 5.53 14.55 -34.04
N ALA A 131 5.91 13.44 -34.69
CA ALA A 131 6.40 12.25 -34.00
C ALA A 131 7.59 12.58 -33.08
N ARG A 132 8.56 13.38 -33.55
CA ARG A 132 9.71 13.81 -32.75
C ARG A 132 9.32 14.72 -31.59
N LEU A 133 8.33 15.60 -31.76
CA LEU A 133 7.81 16.44 -30.69
C LEU A 133 7.19 15.57 -29.58
N ILE A 134 6.32 14.64 -29.95
CA ILE A 134 5.63 13.75 -29.00
C ILE A 134 6.65 12.87 -28.29
N ILE A 135 7.60 12.29 -29.03
CA ILE A 135 8.66 11.45 -28.46
C ILE A 135 9.56 12.24 -27.50
N ARG A 136 9.82 13.53 -27.78
CA ARG A 136 10.59 14.38 -26.87
C ARG A 136 9.89 14.52 -25.54
N GLU A 137 8.60 14.86 -25.53
CA GLU A 137 7.83 15.01 -24.30
C GLU A 137 7.64 13.67 -23.58
N ALA A 138 7.35 12.59 -24.32
CA ALA A 138 7.26 11.24 -23.77
C ALA A 138 8.58 10.80 -23.11
N ARG A 139 9.74 11.10 -23.71
CA ARG A 139 11.05 10.83 -23.08
C ARG A 139 11.28 11.68 -21.84
N ALA A 140 10.96 12.97 -21.90
CA ALA A 140 11.11 13.87 -20.76
C ALA A 140 10.28 13.38 -19.55
N TYR A 141 9.06 12.92 -19.79
CA TYR A 141 8.21 12.27 -18.79
C TYR A 141 8.82 10.96 -18.29
N LEU A 142 9.23 10.04 -19.17
CA LEU A 142 9.83 8.77 -18.73
C LEU A 142 11.14 8.94 -17.94
N ASP A 143 11.92 9.99 -18.24
CA ASP A 143 13.17 10.32 -17.53
C ASP A 143 12.91 10.95 -16.14
N SER A 144 11.70 11.47 -15.89
CA SER A 144 11.29 12.05 -14.61
C SER A 144 10.68 11.03 -13.64
N LEU A 145 10.11 9.92 -14.16
CA LEU A 145 9.48 8.88 -13.33
C LEU A 145 10.37 8.22 -12.28
N PRO A 146 11.62 7.81 -12.59
CA PRO A 146 12.40 7.01 -11.64
C PRO A 146 12.88 7.88 -10.46
N PRO A 147 12.61 7.47 -9.20
CA PRO A 147 13.13 8.18 -8.04
C PRO A 147 14.66 8.05 -7.93
N PRO A 148 15.33 8.86 -7.10
CA PRO A 148 16.76 9.10 -7.20
C PRO A 148 17.64 7.84 -7.20
N PHE A 149 17.41 6.92 -6.27
CA PHE A 149 18.20 5.69 -6.14
C PHE A 149 17.86 4.70 -7.26
N PHE A 150 16.58 4.49 -7.56
CA PHE A 150 16.19 3.62 -8.67
C PHE A 150 16.75 4.13 -10.02
N LYS A 151 16.71 5.44 -10.26
CA LYS A 151 17.32 6.08 -11.44
C LYS A 151 18.81 5.74 -11.55
N ALA A 152 19.58 6.00 -10.49
CA ALA A 152 21.00 5.71 -10.47
C ALA A 152 21.29 4.21 -10.71
N LEU A 153 20.50 3.33 -10.09
CA LEU A 153 20.62 1.87 -10.26
C LEU A 153 20.34 1.43 -11.71
N THR A 154 19.33 2.01 -12.37
CA THR A 154 19.03 1.70 -13.78
C THR A 154 20.11 2.17 -14.74
N HIS A 155 20.74 3.32 -14.47
CA HIS A 155 21.88 3.83 -15.24
C HIS A 155 23.09 2.91 -15.08
N TYR A 156 23.47 2.57 -13.83
CA TYR A 156 24.57 1.64 -13.56
C TYR A 156 24.37 0.29 -14.27
N ALA A 157 23.16 -0.28 -14.18
CA ALA A 157 22.84 -1.55 -14.82
C ALA A 157 22.94 -1.49 -16.36
N ALA A 158 22.68 -0.31 -16.95
CA ALA A 158 22.73 -0.07 -18.38
C ALA A 158 24.15 0.17 -18.92
N ASP A 159 25.04 0.75 -18.12
CA ASP A 159 26.42 1.10 -18.53
C ASP A 159 27.29 -0.12 -18.86
N GLY A 160 26.97 -1.30 -18.31
CA GLY A 160 27.59 -2.56 -18.71
C GLY A 160 29.05 -2.72 -18.25
N SER A 161 29.43 -2.05 -17.17
CA SER A 161 30.78 -2.08 -16.61
C SER A 161 31.18 -3.47 -16.08
N TYR A 162 32.41 -3.90 -16.40
CA TYR A 162 33.01 -5.10 -15.80
C TYR A 162 33.50 -4.77 -14.38
N SER A 163 32.90 -5.42 -13.38
CA SER A 163 33.25 -5.24 -11.97
C SER A 163 34.29 -6.25 -11.50
N TRP A 164 35.24 -5.78 -10.67
CA TRP A 164 36.25 -6.59 -9.97
C TRP A 164 36.03 -6.60 -8.45
N HIS A 165 34.78 -6.41 -8.02
CA HIS A 165 34.36 -6.36 -6.62
C HIS A 165 33.21 -7.36 -6.37
N CYS A 166 32.78 -7.46 -5.11
CA CYS A 166 31.59 -8.23 -4.73
C CYS A 166 30.30 -7.65 -5.36
N PRO A 167 29.23 -8.44 -5.51
CA PRO A 167 29.11 -9.87 -5.21
C PRO A 167 29.82 -10.79 -6.23
N GLY A 168 30.27 -11.96 -5.78
CA GLY A 168 31.06 -12.90 -6.59
C GLY A 168 30.34 -13.53 -7.79
N HIS A 169 29.03 -13.31 -7.95
CA HIS A 169 28.32 -13.71 -9.17
C HIS A 169 28.53 -12.74 -10.34
N SER A 170 29.10 -11.55 -10.09
CA SER A 170 29.45 -10.52 -11.09
C SER A 170 28.29 -10.21 -12.04
N GLY A 171 27.18 -9.71 -11.49
CA GLY A 171 25.99 -9.39 -12.29
C GLY A 171 25.25 -10.60 -12.87
N GLY A 172 25.58 -11.81 -12.41
CA GLY A 172 24.90 -13.06 -12.80
C GLY A 172 25.75 -14.00 -13.66
N VAL A 173 26.92 -13.54 -14.12
CA VAL A 173 27.84 -14.29 -15.00
C VAL A 173 28.27 -15.63 -14.39
N ALA A 174 28.45 -15.71 -13.06
CA ALA A 174 28.83 -16.98 -12.43
C ALA A 174 27.75 -18.06 -12.55
N PHE A 175 26.47 -17.68 -12.55
CA PHE A 175 25.36 -18.62 -12.68
C PHE A 175 25.32 -19.30 -14.05
N LEU A 176 25.77 -18.62 -15.11
CA LEU A 176 25.86 -19.18 -16.46
C LEU A 176 26.88 -20.33 -16.59
N LYS A 177 27.73 -20.53 -15.57
CA LYS A 177 28.78 -21.58 -15.57
C LYS A 177 28.26 -22.97 -15.15
N SER A 178 26.97 -23.10 -14.81
CA SER A 178 26.37 -24.36 -14.35
C SER A 178 24.93 -24.51 -14.88
N PRO A 179 24.49 -25.71 -15.30
CA PRO A 179 23.11 -25.92 -15.76
C PRO A 179 22.04 -25.48 -14.74
N VAL A 180 22.25 -25.74 -13.44
CA VAL A 180 21.31 -25.28 -12.40
C VAL A 180 21.37 -23.76 -12.21
N GLY A 181 22.54 -23.16 -12.40
CA GLY A 181 22.69 -21.70 -12.38
C GLY A 181 22.03 -21.03 -13.59
N GLN A 182 22.07 -21.66 -14.77
CA GLN A 182 21.34 -21.19 -15.95
C GLN A 182 19.83 -21.13 -15.69
N MET A 183 19.27 -22.16 -15.03
CA MET A 183 17.85 -22.15 -14.62
C MET A 183 17.57 -20.99 -13.66
N PHE A 184 18.43 -20.75 -12.67
CA PHE A 184 18.31 -19.63 -11.73
C PHE A 184 18.37 -18.27 -12.44
N HIS A 185 19.33 -18.09 -13.34
CA HIS A 185 19.49 -16.86 -14.12
C HIS A 185 18.28 -16.59 -15.03
N GLN A 186 17.72 -17.63 -15.66
CA GLN A 186 16.51 -17.49 -16.49
C GLN A 186 15.26 -17.19 -15.65
N PHE A 187 15.17 -17.76 -14.45
CA PHE A 187 14.03 -17.54 -13.56
C PHE A 187 13.99 -16.12 -12.99
N PHE A 188 15.11 -15.61 -12.45
CA PHE A 188 15.17 -14.27 -11.85
C PHE A 188 15.44 -13.15 -12.87
N GLY A 189 16.09 -13.48 -13.98
CA GLY A 189 16.45 -12.53 -15.02
C GLY A 189 17.72 -11.73 -14.71
N GLU A 190 18.37 -11.24 -15.77
CA GLU A 190 19.67 -10.56 -15.68
C GLU A 190 19.59 -9.22 -14.93
N ASN A 191 18.50 -8.47 -15.09
CA ASN A 191 18.36 -7.14 -14.48
C ASN A 191 18.40 -7.19 -12.94
N MET A 192 17.74 -8.18 -12.34
CA MET A 192 17.75 -8.35 -10.88
C MET A 192 19.17 -8.68 -10.40
N LEU A 193 19.91 -9.52 -11.14
CA LEU A 193 21.27 -9.93 -10.80
C LEU A 193 22.29 -8.81 -11.02
N ARG A 194 22.08 -7.93 -12.00
CA ARG A 194 22.89 -6.72 -12.22
C ARG A 194 22.62 -5.63 -11.20
N ALA A 195 21.40 -5.58 -10.66
CA ALA A 195 21.03 -4.69 -9.58
C ALA A 195 21.56 -5.14 -8.20
N ASP A 196 22.05 -6.39 -8.07
CA ASP A 196 22.71 -6.88 -6.86
C ASP A 196 24.19 -6.47 -6.86
N VAL A 197 24.44 -5.32 -6.24
CA VAL A 197 25.75 -4.64 -6.18
C VAL A 197 26.11 -4.33 -4.74
N CYS A 198 27.37 -3.96 -4.50
CA CYS A 198 27.85 -3.59 -3.17
C CYS A 198 28.26 -2.12 -3.10
N ASN A 199 28.61 -1.69 -1.89
CA ASN A 199 29.09 -0.36 -1.54
C ASN A 199 30.37 0.10 -2.29
N ALA A 200 30.98 -0.74 -3.12
CA ALA A 200 32.11 -0.37 -3.96
C ALA A 200 31.70 0.48 -5.18
N VAL A 201 30.39 0.55 -5.46
CA VAL A 201 29.83 1.38 -6.53
C VAL A 201 29.53 2.78 -5.95
N ASP A 202 30.56 3.64 -5.92
CA ASP A 202 30.49 4.97 -5.29
C ASP A 202 29.35 5.85 -5.82
N GLU A 203 28.99 5.71 -7.10
CA GLU A 203 27.91 6.49 -7.73
C GLU A 203 26.52 6.21 -7.17
N LEU A 204 26.30 5.05 -6.52
CA LEU A 204 25.04 4.71 -5.85
C LEU A 204 24.97 5.19 -4.40
N GLY A 205 26.09 5.70 -3.87
CA GLY A 205 26.21 6.09 -2.46
C GLY A 205 26.19 4.87 -1.52
N GLN A 206 26.04 5.13 -0.23
CA GLN A 206 25.99 4.08 0.79
C GLN A 206 24.78 4.23 1.70
N LEU A 207 24.05 3.12 1.90
CA LEU A 207 22.89 3.04 2.79
C LEU A 207 23.26 3.31 4.25
N LEU A 208 24.38 2.74 4.71
CA LEU A 208 24.80 2.82 6.11
C LEU A 208 25.32 4.21 6.52
N ASP A 209 25.84 4.98 5.57
CA ASP A 209 26.35 6.33 5.80
C ASP A 209 25.33 7.41 5.39
N HIS A 210 24.16 7.00 4.84
CA HIS A 210 23.16 7.90 4.29
C HIS A 210 23.75 8.91 3.30
N THR A 211 24.40 8.42 2.23
CA THR A 211 25.08 9.25 1.23
C THR A 211 24.58 9.02 -0.20
N GLY A 212 24.88 9.96 -1.10
CA GLY A 212 24.60 9.83 -2.54
C GLY A 212 23.11 9.71 -2.89
N PRO A 213 22.77 8.95 -3.95
CA PRO A 213 21.38 8.67 -4.33
C PRO A 213 20.51 8.09 -3.21
N VAL A 214 21.05 7.25 -2.31
CA VAL A 214 20.28 6.72 -1.18
C VAL A 214 19.78 7.85 -0.28
N ALA A 215 20.66 8.79 0.09
CA ALA A 215 20.29 9.95 0.91
C ALA A 215 19.31 10.89 0.20
N ALA A 216 19.38 10.98 -1.13
CA ALA A 216 18.42 11.73 -1.93
C ALA A 216 17.04 11.07 -1.90
N SER A 217 16.99 9.73 -1.99
CA SER A 217 15.76 8.95 -1.88
C SER A 217 15.15 8.97 -0.49
N GLU A 218 15.95 8.86 0.56
CA GLU A 218 15.47 9.00 1.96
C GLU A 218 14.84 10.38 2.19
N ARG A 219 15.48 11.46 1.70
CA ARG A 219 14.91 12.82 1.76
C ARG A 219 13.65 12.97 0.89
N ASN A 220 13.63 12.36 -0.29
CA ASN A 220 12.46 12.40 -1.16
C ASN A 220 11.27 11.68 -0.52
N ALA A 221 11.50 10.49 0.03
CA ALA A 221 10.51 9.75 0.79
C ALA A 221 10.08 10.53 2.03
N ALA A 222 11.00 11.16 2.77
CA ALA A 222 10.63 12.00 3.93
C ALA A 222 9.67 13.13 3.55
N ARG A 223 9.91 13.79 2.40
CA ARG A 223 8.99 14.78 1.82
C ARG A 223 7.62 14.18 1.50
N ILE A 224 7.57 13.04 0.81
CA ILE A 224 6.32 12.38 0.41
C ILE A 224 5.49 11.96 1.63
N TYR A 225 6.14 11.43 2.67
CA TYR A 225 5.49 11.01 3.92
C TYR A 225 5.29 12.15 4.94
N ASN A 226 5.70 13.38 4.61
CA ASN A 226 5.61 14.54 5.49
C ASN A 226 6.24 14.31 6.89
N CYS A 227 7.43 13.71 6.92
CA CYS A 227 8.22 13.49 8.14
C CYS A 227 9.57 14.22 8.05
N ASP A 228 10.23 14.45 9.20
CA ASP A 228 11.50 15.17 9.22
C ASP A 228 12.66 14.30 8.76
N HIS A 229 12.64 13.02 9.17
CA HIS A 229 13.66 12.04 8.81
C HIS A 229 12.99 10.73 8.40
N LEU A 230 13.49 10.12 7.34
CA LEU A 230 13.06 8.79 6.91
C LEU A 230 14.28 7.92 6.64
N TYR A 231 14.29 6.72 7.21
CA TYR A 231 15.38 5.76 7.06
C TYR A 231 14.87 4.48 6.41
N PHE A 232 15.56 4.01 5.36
CA PHE A 232 15.23 2.74 4.71
C PHE A 232 15.81 1.56 5.48
N VAL A 233 15.06 0.46 5.61
CA VAL A 233 15.49 -0.74 6.35
C VAL A 233 15.26 -1.99 5.49
N THR A 234 16.31 -2.81 5.35
CA THR A 234 16.30 -3.99 4.46
C THR A 234 16.04 -5.31 5.18
N ASN A 235 15.69 -5.27 6.47
CA ASN A 235 15.50 -6.46 7.32
C ASN A 235 14.10 -6.48 7.99
N GLY A 236 13.13 -5.80 7.36
CA GLY A 236 11.74 -5.70 7.76
C GLY A 236 11.50 -4.84 8.99
N THR A 237 10.24 -4.54 9.28
CA THR A 237 9.84 -3.73 10.46
C THR A 237 10.23 -4.37 11.79
N SER A 238 10.43 -5.70 11.78
CA SER A 238 11.02 -6.41 12.90
C SER A 238 12.37 -5.84 13.33
N THR A 239 13.15 -5.30 12.39
CA THR A 239 14.45 -4.69 12.62
C THR A 239 14.30 -3.20 12.88
N SER A 240 13.45 -2.51 12.12
CA SER A 240 13.08 -1.10 12.35
C SER A 240 12.69 -0.84 13.81
N ASN A 241 11.82 -1.69 14.36
CA ASN A 241 11.42 -1.66 15.77
C ASN A 241 12.62 -1.74 16.75
N LYS A 242 13.60 -2.60 16.46
CA LYS A 242 14.79 -2.75 17.32
C LYS A 242 15.74 -1.57 17.21
N ILE A 243 15.84 -0.96 16.03
CA ILE A 243 16.65 0.25 15.80
C ILE A 243 16.08 1.40 16.65
N VAL A 244 14.77 1.66 16.55
CA VAL A 244 14.10 2.69 17.36
C VAL A 244 14.32 2.43 18.86
N TRP A 245 14.13 1.20 19.32
CA TRP A 245 14.32 0.85 20.73
C TRP A 245 15.78 0.99 21.19
N ASN A 246 16.76 0.47 20.45
CA ASN A 246 18.17 0.60 20.84
C ASN A 246 18.67 2.05 20.79
N SER A 247 18.03 2.93 20.01
CA SER A 247 18.35 4.36 19.99
C SER A 247 17.79 5.15 21.18
N THR A 248 16.78 4.61 21.88
CA THR A 248 16.00 5.37 22.89
C THR A 248 15.98 4.75 24.28
N VAL A 249 16.31 3.46 24.40
CA VAL A 249 16.14 2.66 25.63
C VAL A 249 17.48 2.05 26.06
N ALA A 250 17.84 2.28 27.32
CA ALA A 250 18.99 1.68 27.98
C ALA A 250 18.56 0.57 28.98
N PRO A 251 19.50 -0.29 29.42
CA PRO A 251 19.20 -1.31 30.42
C PRO A 251 18.63 -0.76 31.73
N GLY A 252 17.54 -1.36 32.20
CA GLY A 252 16.84 -0.95 33.42
C GLY A 252 15.82 0.16 33.22
N ASP A 253 15.73 0.77 32.03
CA ASP A 253 14.73 1.79 31.74
C ASP A 253 13.31 1.22 31.76
N VAL A 254 12.37 2.05 32.23
CA VAL A 254 10.95 1.71 32.21
C VAL A 254 10.34 2.08 30.87
N VAL A 255 9.57 1.15 30.30
CA VAL A 255 8.95 1.30 28.98
C VAL A 255 7.48 0.94 29.03
N VAL A 256 6.64 1.69 28.32
CA VAL A 256 5.20 1.43 28.24
C VAL A 256 4.91 0.73 26.92
N VAL A 257 4.24 -0.41 26.95
CA VAL A 257 4.13 -1.28 25.77
C VAL A 257 2.73 -1.83 25.62
N ASP A 258 2.18 -1.80 24.42
CA ASP A 258 0.99 -2.56 24.08
C ASP A 258 1.20 -4.06 24.35
N ARG A 259 0.29 -4.70 25.10
CA ARG A 259 0.35 -6.15 25.32
C ARG A 259 0.20 -6.94 24.01
N ASN A 260 -0.52 -6.40 23.03
CA ASN A 260 -0.65 -6.90 21.67
C ASN A 260 0.49 -6.40 20.75
N CYS A 261 1.72 -6.40 21.24
CA CYS A 261 2.88 -6.03 20.44
C CYS A 261 3.41 -7.18 19.58
N HIS A 262 4.06 -6.82 18.47
CA HIS A 262 4.78 -7.77 17.64
C HIS A 262 5.95 -8.42 18.40
N LYS A 263 6.35 -9.64 18.01
CA LYS A 263 7.48 -10.36 18.64
C LYS A 263 8.77 -9.56 18.68
N SER A 264 9.00 -8.66 17.71
CA SER A 264 10.17 -7.78 17.69
C SER A 264 10.23 -6.82 18.87
N ILE A 265 9.10 -6.37 19.40
CA ILE A 265 9.07 -5.51 20.58
C ILE A 265 9.46 -6.32 21.83
N LEU A 266 8.95 -7.55 21.94
CA LEU A 266 9.39 -8.47 22.99
C LEU A 266 10.89 -8.77 22.90
N HIS A 267 11.41 -8.99 21.69
CA HIS A 267 12.85 -9.13 21.49
C HIS A 267 13.62 -7.87 21.88
N SER A 268 13.08 -6.68 21.59
CA SER A 268 13.71 -5.40 21.96
C SER A 268 13.78 -5.23 23.47
N ILE A 269 12.71 -5.59 24.21
CA ILE A 269 12.70 -5.61 25.68
C ILE A 269 13.81 -6.54 26.20
N ILE A 270 13.93 -7.74 25.63
CA ILE A 270 14.96 -8.72 26.02
C ILE A 270 16.38 -8.19 25.74
N MET A 271 16.60 -7.62 24.55
CA MET A 271 17.91 -7.15 24.10
C MET A 271 18.39 -5.92 24.86
N THR A 272 17.48 -4.99 25.15
CA THR A 272 17.78 -3.76 25.89
C THR A 272 17.83 -3.99 27.40
N GLY A 273 17.19 -5.04 27.92
CA GLY A 273 17.06 -5.24 29.37
C GLY A 273 16.09 -4.24 30.03
N ALA A 274 15.13 -3.72 29.25
CA ALA A 274 14.11 -2.78 29.72
C ALA A 274 13.06 -3.46 30.62
N ILE A 275 12.40 -2.66 31.45
CA ILE A 275 11.36 -3.11 32.38
C ILE A 275 9.98 -2.68 31.84
N PRO A 276 9.17 -3.61 31.28
CA PRO A 276 7.93 -3.23 30.63
C PRO A 276 6.77 -3.00 31.60
N VAL A 277 5.96 -2.00 31.26
CA VAL A 277 4.62 -1.74 31.79
C VAL A 277 3.63 -1.94 30.65
N PHE A 278 2.80 -2.98 30.75
CA PHE A 278 1.88 -3.33 29.66
C PHE A 278 0.56 -2.57 29.71
N LEU A 279 0.11 -2.09 28.55
CA LEU A 279 -1.25 -1.62 28.30
C LEU A 279 -2.10 -2.80 27.81
N MET A 280 -3.26 -3.01 28.44
CA MET A 280 -4.08 -4.19 28.21
C MET A 280 -5.19 -3.89 27.19
N PRO A 281 -5.16 -4.48 26.00
CA PRO A 281 -6.24 -4.36 25.04
C PRO A 281 -7.47 -5.15 25.48
N THR A 282 -8.62 -4.73 24.95
CA THR A 282 -9.87 -5.49 25.04
C THR A 282 -9.88 -6.65 24.05
N ARG A 283 -10.90 -7.52 24.12
CA ARG A 283 -11.13 -8.59 23.16
C ARG A 283 -12.63 -8.89 23.09
N ASN A 284 -13.16 -9.20 21.91
CA ASN A 284 -14.54 -9.64 21.76
C ASN A 284 -14.67 -11.17 21.77
N HIS A 285 -15.90 -11.69 21.71
CA HIS A 285 -16.16 -13.12 21.78
C HIS A 285 -15.70 -13.90 20.54
N PHE A 286 -15.54 -13.25 19.38
CA PHE A 286 -14.90 -13.85 18.21
C PHE A 286 -13.39 -14.06 18.38
N GLY A 287 -12.79 -13.57 19.47
CA GLY A 287 -11.36 -13.61 19.72
C GLY A 287 -10.58 -12.51 19.01
N ILE A 288 -11.27 -11.53 18.42
CA ILE A 288 -10.64 -10.35 17.80
C ILE A 288 -10.12 -9.46 18.92
N ILE A 289 -8.84 -9.09 18.83
CA ILE A 289 -8.20 -8.19 19.79
C ILE A 289 -8.72 -6.77 19.50
N GLY A 290 -9.38 -6.20 20.49
CA GLY A 290 -9.94 -4.86 20.43
C GLY A 290 -8.93 -3.78 20.82
N PRO A 291 -9.40 -2.53 20.97
CA PRO A 291 -8.53 -1.43 21.34
C PRO A 291 -8.11 -1.53 22.80
N ILE A 292 -6.94 -0.93 23.11
CA ILE A 292 -6.59 -0.48 24.45
C ILE A 292 -7.59 0.62 24.86
N PRO A 293 -8.31 0.49 25.98
CA PRO A 293 -9.21 1.53 26.44
C PRO A 293 -8.50 2.88 26.66
N LYS A 294 -9.13 4.00 26.29
CA LYS A 294 -8.57 5.36 26.49
C LYS A 294 -8.06 5.60 27.93
N SER A 295 -8.73 5.03 28.93
CA SER A 295 -8.35 5.15 30.33
C SER A 295 -6.95 4.59 30.64
N GLU A 296 -6.47 3.58 29.91
CA GLU A 296 -5.15 2.98 30.08
C GLU A 296 -4.01 3.94 29.72
N PHE A 297 -4.27 4.91 28.84
CA PHE A 297 -3.33 5.98 28.47
C PHE A 297 -3.29 7.12 29.49
N SER A 298 -4.21 7.16 30.46
CA SER A 298 -4.16 8.20 31.49
C SER A 298 -2.90 8.03 32.34
N TRP A 299 -2.21 9.15 32.60
CA TRP A 299 -0.97 9.13 33.37
C TRP A 299 -1.15 8.50 34.76
N GLU A 300 -2.31 8.71 35.39
CA GLU A 300 -2.64 8.09 36.68
C GLU A 300 -2.62 6.55 36.62
N ASN A 301 -3.16 5.96 35.55
CA ASN A 301 -3.18 4.51 35.40
C ASN A 301 -1.80 3.94 35.04
N ILE A 302 -1.02 4.66 34.22
CA ILE A 302 0.39 4.29 33.95
C ILE A 302 1.20 4.34 35.24
N GLN A 303 1.08 5.40 36.03
CA GLN A 303 1.77 5.54 37.31
C GLN A 303 1.38 4.43 38.29
N LYS A 304 0.08 4.09 38.41
CA LYS A 304 -0.38 2.95 39.23
C LYS A 304 0.28 1.63 38.84
N LYS A 305 0.54 1.41 37.55
CA LYS A 305 1.24 0.20 37.07
C LYS A 305 2.74 0.26 37.39
N ILE A 306 3.36 1.42 37.27
CA ILE A 306 4.76 1.65 37.68
C ILE A 306 4.94 1.35 39.18
N ASP A 307 4.04 1.88 40.01
CA ASP A 307 4.04 1.70 41.47
C ASP A 307 3.94 0.21 41.86
N ARG A 308 3.08 -0.54 41.14
CA ARG A 308 2.84 -1.97 41.40
C ARG A 308 3.91 -2.91 40.82
N ASN A 309 4.71 -2.47 39.86
CA ASN A 309 5.68 -3.33 39.20
C ASN A 309 6.90 -3.59 40.12
N PRO A 310 7.16 -4.83 40.56
CA PRO A 310 8.22 -5.12 41.52
C PRO A 310 9.64 -4.94 40.96
N PHE A 311 9.81 -4.93 39.64
CA PHE A 311 11.12 -4.75 39.00
C PHE A 311 11.56 -3.28 38.97
N ILE A 312 10.61 -2.35 39.09
CA ILE A 312 10.89 -0.91 39.09
C ILE A 312 11.22 -0.47 40.52
N ILE A 313 12.49 -0.11 40.76
CA ILE A 313 12.96 0.32 42.08
C ILE A 313 12.55 1.78 42.35
N ASP A 314 12.87 2.69 41.42
CA ASP A 314 12.48 4.09 41.49
C ASP A 314 11.09 4.29 40.88
N LYS A 315 10.09 4.61 41.72
CA LYS A 315 8.71 4.82 41.27
C LYS A 315 8.47 6.19 40.63
N SER A 316 9.42 7.11 40.76
CA SER A 316 9.37 8.43 40.11
C SER A 316 9.98 8.44 38.71
N VAL A 317 10.49 7.29 38.25
CA VAL A 317 11.14 7.15 36.94
C VAL A 317 10.19 7.54 35.81
N LYS A 318 10.71 8.34 34.89
CA LYS A 318 10.02 8.71 33.65
C LYS A 318 10.18 7.58 32.62
N PRO A 319 9.10 7.03 32.05
CA PRO A 319 9.22 6.04 30.99
C PRO A 319 9.88 6.61 29.74
N ARG A 320 10.72 5.80 29.09
CA ARG A 320 11.52 6.23 27.93
C ARG A 320 10.77 6.14 26.62
N VAL A 321 10.05 5.04 26.40
CA VAL A 321 9.29 4.83 25.17
C VAL A 321 7.92 4.25 25.47
N LEU A 322 6.92 4.76 24.74
CA LEU A 322 5.63 4.11 24.54
C LEU A 322 5.68 3.40 23.19
N THR A 323 5.37 2.11 23.12
CA THR A 323 5.16 1.42 21.84
C THR A 323 3.75 0.88 21.71
N ILE A 324 3.02 1.29 20.67
CA ILE A 324 1.66 0.85 20.35
C ILE A 324 1.63 0.26 18.95
N THR A 325 0.91 -0.84 18.76
CA THR A 325 0.61 -1.41 17.44
C THR A 325 -0.55 -0.63 16.79
N GLN A 326 -0.30 0.02 15.64
CA GLN A 326 -1.26 0.91 14.97
C GLN A 326 -1.37 0.60 13.48
N SER A 327 -2.45 0.07 12.93
CA SER A 327 -3.62 -0.51 13.58
C SER A 327 -3.30 -1.83 14.28
N THR A 328 -4.28 -2.38 15.00
CA THR A 328 -4.28 -3.81 15.31
C THR A 328 -4.31 -4.64 14.02
N TYR A 329 -4.01 -5.95 14.13
CA TYR A 329 -4.01 -6.86 12.97
C TYR A 329 -5.33 -6.86 12.21
N ASP A 330 -6.44 -6.87 12.96
CA ASP A 330 -7.80 -6.93 12.44
C ASP A 330 -8.35 -5.54 12.02
N GLY A 331 -7.51 -4.49 12.06
CA GLY A 331 -7.85 -3.17 11.53
C GLY A 331 -8.40 -2.15 12.52
N VAL A 332 -8.28 -2.38 13.83
CA VAL A 332 -8.69 -1.36 14.82
C VAL A 332 -7.61 -0.29 14.92
N LEU A 333 -7.98 0.93 14.56
CA LEU A 333 -7.14 2.13 14.58
C LEU A 333 -7.35 2.92 15.88
N TYR A 334 -6.31 3.64 16.30
CA TYR A 334 -6.37 4.59 17.43
C TYR A 334 -6.29 6.03 16.94
N ASN A 335 -6.97 6.96 17.61
CA ASN A 335 -6.72 8.38 17.43
C ASN A 335 -5.34 8.72 18.02
N VAL A 336 -4.37 8.97 17.15
CA VAL A 336 -2.98 9.20 17.54
C VAL A 336 -2.82 10.57 18.19
N GLU A 337 -3.58 11.56 17.74
CA GLU A 337 -3.50 12.93 18.26
C GLU A 337 -3.97 12.99 19.71
N GLU A 338 -5.02 12.26 20.08
CA GLU A 338 -5.41 12.12 21.49
C GLU A 338 -4.32 11.44 22.35
N ILE A 339 -3.62 10.44 21.81
CA ILE A 339 -2.53 9.75 22.53
C ILE A 339 -1.35 10.70 22.74
N LYS A 340 -0.98 11.48 21.72
CA LYS A 340 0.05 12.51 21.81
C LYS A 340 -0.31 13.53 22.90
N ASP A 341 -1.53 14.07 22.87
CA ASP A 341 -1.99 15.05 23.86
C ASP A 341 -1.95 14.53 25.30
N MET A 342 -2.25 13.24 25.51
CA MET A 342 -2.26 12.62 26.83
C MET A 342 -0.85 12.36 27.38
N LEU A 343 0.15 12.13 26.52
CA LEU A 343 1.45 11.57 26.92
C LEU A 343 2.67 12.41 26.54
N ASP A 344 2.50 13.47 25.74
CA ASP A 344 3.56 14.42 25.40
C ASP A 344 4.22 15.00 26.68
N GLY A 345 5.55 14.97 26.71
CA GLY A 345 6.35 15.37 27.86
C GLY A 345 6.32 14.42 29.06
N LYS A 346 5.39 13.46 29.13
CA LYS A 346 5.36 12.41 30.16
C LYS A 346 6.22 11.20 29.79
N ILE A 347 6.29 10.88 28.50
CA ILE A 347 7.11 9.81 27.95
C ILE A 347 8.01 10.42 26.88
N ASP A 348 9.31 10.14 26.90
CA ASP A 348 10.25 10.85 26.00
C ASP A 348 10.03 10.52 24.51
N THR A 349 9.63 9.29 24.21
CA THR A 349 9.39 8.82 22.84
C THR A 349 8.03 8.13 22.70
N LEU A 350 7.26 8.53 21.69
CA LEU A 350 6.03 7.86 21.26
C LEU A 350 6.30 7.10 19.96
N HIS A 351 6.29 5.78 20.02
CA HIS A 351 6.59 4.90 18.90
C HIS A 351 5.32 4.14 18.48
N PHE A 352 4.86 4.40 17.26
CA PHE A 352 3.72 3.74 16.65
C PHE A 352 4.25 2.68 15.66
N ASP A 353 4.03 1.41 15.97
CA ASP A 353 4.32 0.30 15.05
C ASP A 353 3.21 0.25 14.00
N GLU A 354 3.43 0.98 12.90
CA GLU A 354 2.56 1.12 11.74
C GLU A 354 2.88 0.13 10.62
N ALA A 355 3.37 -1.06 10.98
CA ALA A 355 3.67 -2.11 10.01
C ALA A 355 2.48 -2.44 9.09
N TRP A 356 1.25 -2.30 9.60
CA TRP A 356 0.01 -2.58 8.89
C TRP A 356 -0.74 -1.32 8.44
N LEU A 357 -0.12 -0.14 8.50
CA LEU A 357 -0.75 1.13 8.15
C LEU A 357 0.18 2.09 7.36
N PRO A 358 1.03 1.61 6.42
CA PRO A 358 1.96 2.49 5.70
C PRO A 358 1.28 3.43 4.69
N HIS A 359 0.00 3.19 4.37
CA HIS A 359 -0.75 3.92 3.34
C HIS A 359 -1.62 5.05 3.90
N ALA A 360 -1.86 5.10 5.22
CA ALA A 360 -2.86 5.97 5.81
C ALA A 360 -2.62 7.46 5.57
N THR A 361 -1.36 7.91 5.55
CA THR A 361 -1.02 9.33 5.33
C THR A 361 -1.41 9.86 3.96
N PHE A 362 -1.77 9.01 3.00
CA PHE A 362 -2.04 9.40 1.62
C PHE A 362 -3.53 9.60 1.32
N HIS A 363 -4.41 9.48 2.32
CA HIS A 363 -5.84 9.61 2.12
C HIS A 363 -6.56 10.19 3.35
N ASP A 364 -7.41 11.19 3.14
CA ASP A 364 -8.07 11.97 4.20
C ASP A 364 -8.97 11.13 5.11
N PHE A 365 -9.49 10.00 4.60
CA PHE A 365 -10.23 9.01 5.39
C PHE A 365 -9.53 8.64 6.72
N TYR A 366 -8.20 8.56 6.73
CA TYR A 366 -7.46 8.17 7.93
C TYR A 366 -7.20 9.33 8.90
N GLY A 367 -7.15 10.58 8.45
CA GLY A 367 -7.04 11.78 9.31
C GLY A 367 -6.16 11.62 10.56
N ASP A 368 -6.75 11.65 11.76
CA ASP A 368 -6.03 11.58 13.05
C ASP A 368 -5.59 10.16 13.46
N TYR A 369 -5.78 9.16 12.59
CA TYR A 369 -5.56 7.73 12.88
C TYR A 369 -4.23 7.17 12.38
N HIS A 370 -3.27 8.05 12.07
CA HIS A 370 -1.87 7.70 11.79
C HIS A 370 -0.92 8.70 12.46
N ALA A 371 0.33 8.30 12.69
CA ALA A 371 1.22 9.04 13.58
C ALA A 371 1.86 10.28 12.98
N ILE A 372 2.26 10.19 11.70
CA ILE A 372 3.00 11.25 10.99
C ILE A 372 2.37 11.41 9.61
N GLY A 373 2.25 12.67 9.16
CA GLY A 373 1.75 13.01 7.83
C GLY A 373 1.41 14.50 7.71
N GLU A 374 0.82 14.90 6.59
CA GLU A 374 0.52 16.29 6.31
C GLU A 374 -0.49 16.87 7.31
N GLY A 375 -0.22 18.09 7.77
CA GLY A 375 -1.10 18.81 8.70
C GLY A 375 -1.25 18.16 10.10
N ARG A 376 -0.49 17.11 10.42
CA ARG A 376 -0.52 16.47 11.76
C ARG A 376 0.26 17.33 12.76
N PRO A 377 -0.29 17.65 13.94
CA PRO A 377 0.41 18.49 14.91
C PRO A 377 1.62 17.77 15.50
N ARG A 378 2.65 18.57 15.82
CA ARG A 378 3.87 18.12 16.47
C ARG A 378 3.71 18.13 17.98
N CYS A 379 4.27 17.11 18.62
CA CYS A 379 4.51 17.12 20.06
C CYS A 379 5.42 18.30 20.46
N LYS A 380 5.28 18.77 21.70
CA LYS A 380 6.17 19.81 22.24
C LYS A 380 7.50 19.22 22.68
N GLU A 381 7.49 18.09 23.36
CA GLU A 381 8.68 17.50 23.99
C GLU A 381 8.99 16.10 23.45
N SER A 382 7.96 15.27 23.24
CA SER A 382 8.13 13.85 22.92
C SER A 382 8.44 13.63 21.44
N MET A 383 9.48 12.84 21.15
CA MET A 383 9.79 12.40 19.79
C MET A 383 8.74 11.41 19.29
N VAL A 384 8.35 11.49 18.01
CA VAL A 384 7.39 10.56 17.41
C VAL A 384 8.09 9.70 16.37
N PHE A 385 7.95 8.38 16.50
CA PHE A 385 8.43 7.41 15.51
C PHE A 385 7.26 6.64 14.95
N SER A 386 7.27 6.40 13.64
CA SER A 386 6.42 5.42 12.98
C SER A 386 7.29 4.40 12.25
N THR A 387 7.08 3.12 12.52
CA THR A 387 7.78 2.04 11.79
C THR A 387 6.81 1.35 10.85
N GLN A 388 7.15 1.29 9.57
CA GLN A 388 6.22 0.87 8.53
C GLN A 388 6.79 -0.31 7.75
N SER A 389 5.91 -1.22 7.32
CA SER A 389 6.28 -2.40 6.54
C SER A 389 5.84 -2.20 5.10
N THR A 390 6.72 -1.64 4.28
CA THR A 390 6.45 -1.33 2.88
C THR A 390 5.93 -2.56 2.12
N HIS A 391 6.48 -3.74 2.36
CA HIS A 391 6.07 -4.98 1.66
C HIS A 391 4.73 -5.60 2.09
N LYS A 392 4.05 -5.06 3.12
CA LYS A 392 2.77 -5.62 3.59
C LYS A 392 1.57 -5.02 2.88
N LEU A 393 1.53 -3.68 2.82
CA LEU A 393 0.38 -2.94 2.30
C LEU A 393 0.74 -1.95 1.19
N LEU A 394 2.03 -1.67 0.97
CA LEU A 394 2.52 -0.97 -0.21
C LEU A 394 3.22 -1.96 -1.15
N ALA A 395 3.82 -1.44 -2.22
CA ALA A 395 4.51 -2.22 -3.24
C ALA A 395 6.02 -2.39 -2.95
N GLY A 396 6.37 -3.10 -1.86
CA GLY A 396 7.75 -3.39 -1.49
C GLY A 396 8.14 -4.86 -1.63
N LEU A 397 9.41 -5.16 -1.92
CA LEU A 397 9.92 -6.54 -1.81
C LEU A 397 9.95 -6.98 -0.34
N SER A 398 9.75 -8.27 -0.07
CA SER A 398 9.84 -8.79 1.30
C SER A 398 11.12 -8.31 2.00
N GLN A 399 10.99 -7.98 3.30
CA GLN A 399 12.01 -7.29 4.12
C GLN A 399 12.12 -5.77 3.89
N ALA A 400 11.47 -5.18 2.89
CA ALA A 400 11.36 -3.73 2.76
C ALA A 400 10.59 -3.13 3.94
N SER A 401 11.19 -2.14 4.60
CA SER A 401 10.63 -1.37 5.71
C SER A 401 11.24 0.02 5.75
N GLN A 402 10.60 0.92 6.48
CA GLN A 402 11.07 2.27 6.71
C GLN A 402 10.76 2.72 8.14
N ILE A 403 11.55 3.68 8.62
CA ILE A 403 11.36 4.36 9.91
C ILE A 403 11.12 5.83 9.60
N LEU A 404 9.95 6.33 9.97
CA LEU A 404 9.61 7.75 9.93
C LEU A 404 9.87 8.34 11.30
N VAL A 405 10.47 9.53 11.33
CA VAL A 405 10.73 10.28 12.56
C VAL A 405 10.17 11.69 12.39
N GLN A 406 9.41 12.12 13.39
CA GLN A 406 8.97 13.50 13.54
C GLN A 406 9.61 14.10 14.79
N ASP A 407 10.36 15.18 14.57
CA ASP A 407 10.96 16.00 15.62
C ASP A 407 9.86 16.69 16.45
N ALA A 408 10.09 16.79 17.75
CA ALA A 408 9.28 17.60 18.63
C ALA A 408 9.66 19.09 18.49
N ASN A 409 8.83 20.00 19.00
CA ASN A 409 9.16 21.43 18.93
C ASN A 409 10.43 21.78 19.74
N ASN A 410 10.65 21.12 20.88
CA ASN A 410 11.76 21.41 21.80
C ASN A 410 12.85 20.32 21.80
N ASN A 411 12.70 19.29 20.98
CA ASN A 411 13.64 18.16 20.92
C ASN A 411 13.77 17.65 19.48
N GLN A 412 15.00 17.38 19.06
CA GLN A 412 15.31 16.90 17.72
C GLN A 412 16.01 15.55 17.80
N LEU A 413 15.87 14.75 16.74
CA LEU A 413 16.57 13.48 16.64
C LEU A 413 18.09 13.67 16.72
N ASP A 414 18.72 13.02 17.70
CA ASP A 414 20.17 12.81 17.69
C ASP A 414 20.50 11.76 16.62
N ARG A 415 20.90 12.26 15.45
CA ARG A 415 21.17 11.43 14.27
C ARG A 415 22.40 10.54 14.46
N ASP A 416 23.37 10.94 15.26
CA ASP A 416 24.59 10.15 15.48
C ASP A 416 24.25 8.92 16.35
N ILE A 417 23.53 9.13 17.46
CA ILE A 417 23.06 8.02 18.31
C ILE A 417 22.12 7.10 17.54
N PHE A 418 21.20 7.67 16.76
CA PHE A 418 20.28 6.89 15.96
C PHE A 418 21.02 6.05 14.90
N ASN A 419 22.02 6.63 14.23
CA ASN A 419 22.79 5.92 13.22
C ASN A 419 23.60 4.77 13.83
N GLU A 420 24.18 4.93 15.02
CA GLU A 420 24.84 3.80 15.72
C GLU A 420 23.85 2.66 16.00
N ALA A 421 22.62 2.98 16.40
CA ALA A 421 21.56 1.99 16.55
C ALA A 421 21.16 1.34 15.23
N TYR A 422 21.13 2.11 14.14
CA TYR A 422 20.84 1.63 12.79
C TYR A 422 21.93 0.65 12.32
N LEU A 423 23.21 1.02 12.43
CA LEU A 423 24.37 0.21 12.07
C LEU A 423 24.44 -1.13 12.82
N MET A 424 24.04 -1.17 14.08
CA MET A 424 24.01 -2.42 14.87
C MET A 424 23.11 -3.51 14.28
N HIS A 425 22.10 -3.12 13.51
CA HIS A 425 21.05 -4.03 13.02
C HIS A 425 21.07 -4.26 11.52
N MET A 426 21.83 -3.47 10.78
CA MET A 426 21.90 -3.52 9.33
C MET A 426 23.09 -4.37 8.85
N SER A 427 22.90 -5.06 7.73
CA SER A 427 24.00 -5.74 7.05
C SER A 427 24.94 -4.71 6.43
N THR A 428 26.26 -4.94 6.50
CA THR A 428 27.27 -4.17 5.74
C THR A 428 27.19 -4.39 4.23
N SER A 429 26.39 -5.38 3.81
CA SER A 429 26.08 -5.68 2.41
C SER A 429 24.55 -5.75 2.25
N PRO A 430 23.84 -4.60 2.23
CA PRO A 430 22.40 -4.58 2.07
C PRO A 430 22.02 -4.88 0.61
N GLN A 431 20.85 -5.50 0.41
CA GLN A 431 20.40 -5.85 -0.94
C GLN A 431 19.75 -4.63 -1.62
N TYR A 432 20.41 -4.09 -2.64
CA TYR A 432 20.00 -2.83 -3.29
C TYR A 432 18.66 -2.96 -4.03
N SER A 433 18.25 -4.16 -4.45
CA SER A 433 16.91 -4.37 -5.00
C SER A 433 15.81 -4.07 -3.98
N ILE A 434 16.05 -4.33 -2.69
CA ILE A 434 15.10 -4.00 -1.61
C ILE A 434 15.05 -2.48 -1.42
N VAL A 435 16.21 -1.82 -1.40
CA VAL A 435 16.31 -0.35 -1.32
C VAL A 435 15.56 0.32 -2.47
N ALA A 436 15.79 -0.14 -3.71
CA ALA A 436 15.06 0.34 -4.88
C ALA A 436 13.56 0.10 -4.77
N SER A 437 13.11 -1.02 -4.21
CA SER A 437 11.68 -1.27 -3.99
C SER A 437 11.06 -0.32 -2.95
N ILE A 438 11.81 0.11 -1.93
CA ILE A 438 11.34 1.11 -0.96
C ILE A 438 11.25 2.48 -1.63
N ASP A 439 12.28 2.86 -2.40
CA ASP A 439 12.34 4.11 -3.14
C ASP A 439 11.18 4.25 -4.15
N VAL A 440 10.93 3.19 -4.93
CA VAL A 440 9.80 3.13 -5.88
C VAL A 440 8.46 3.12 -5.13
N ALA A 441 8.34 2.39 -4.03
CA ALA A 441 7.10 2.39 -3.25
C ALA A 441 6.75 3.79 -2.71
N ALA A 442 7.74 4.56 -2.26
CA ALA A 442 7.53 5.94 -1.85
C ALA A 442 7.06 6.80 -3.04
N ALA A 443 7.73 6.70 -4.19
CA ALA A 443 7.35 7.46 -5.40
C ALA A 443 5.94 7.11 -5.91
N MET A 444 5.52 5.83 -5.81
CA MET A 444 4.16 5.41 -6.16
C MET A 444 3.09 6.06 -5.27
N MET A 445 3.45 6.45 -4.04
CA MET A 445 2.55 7.09 -3.10
C MET A 445 2.57 8.62 -3.18
N GLU A 446 3.41 9.20 -4.05
CA GLU A 446 3.38 10.64 -4.28
C GLU A 446 2.03 11.06 -4.88
N ALA A 447 1.49 12.18 -4.39
CA ALA A 447 0.24 12.72 -4.87
C ALA A 447 0.36 13.13 -6.35
N PRO A 448 -0.69 12.96 -7.17
CA PRO A 448 -2.02 12.47 -6.81
C PRO A 448 -2.17 10.94 -6.83
N GLY A 449 -1.20 10.21 -7.41
CA GLY A 449 -1.30 8.76 -7.64
C GLY A 449 -1.46 7.93 -6.37
N GLY A 450 -0.75 8.30 -5.29
CA GLY A 450 -0.88 7.63 -4.00
C GLY A 450 -2.29 7.67 -3.42
N THR A 451 -2.94 8.84 -3.49
CA THR A 451 -4.32 9.03 -3.00
C THR A 451 -5.29 8.15 -3.78
N ALA A 452 -5.19 8.13 -5.11
CA ALA A 452 -6.03 7.30 -5.95
C ALA A 452 -5.84 5.79 -5.67
N LEU A 453 -4.62 5.32 -5.40
CA LEU A 453 -4.34 3.91 -5.06
C LEU A 453 -4.95 3.48 -3.73
N VAL A 454 -4.94 4.37 -2.72
CA VAL A 454 -5.58 4.10 -1.43
C VAL A 454 -7.09 4.13 -1.59
N GLU A 455 -7.62 5.11 -2.31
CA GLU A 455 -9.04 5.23 -2.59
C GLU A 455 -9.58 3.98 -3.30
N GLU A 456 -8.89 3.50 -4.34
CA GLU A 456 -9.25 2.25 -5.04
C GLU A 456 -9.29 1.07 -4.06
N SER A 457 -8.31 0.95 -3.16
CA SER A 457 -8.30 -0.12 -2.15
C SER A 457 -9.49 -0.04 -1.18
N LEU A 458 -9.88 1.17 -0.78
CA LEU A 458 -11.06 1.41 0.05
C LEU A 458 -12.33 1.02 -0.71
N MET A 459 -12.50 1.49 -1.95
CA MET A 459 -13.65 1.16 -2.80
C MET A 459 -13.79 -0.34 -3.00
N GLU A 460 -12.71 -1.04 -3.35
CA GLU A 460 -12.73 -2.50 -3.57
C GLU A 460 -13.11 -3.27 -2.29
N ALA A 461 -12.70 -2.78 -1.11
CA ALA A 461 -13.08 -3.37 0.16
C ALA A 461 -14.57 -3.15 0.48
N LEU A 462 -15.11 -1.97 0.17
CA LEU A 462 -16.54 -1.68 0.31
C LEU A 462 -17.38 -2.50 -0.67
N ASP A 463 -16.97 -2.59 -1.93
CA ASP A 463 -17.67 -3.36 -2.97
C ASP A 463 -17.72 -4.85 -2.62
N PHE A 464 -16.64 -5.41 -2.08
CA PHE A 464 -16.67 -6.76 -1.54
C PHE A 464 -17.70 -6.92 -0.41
N ARG A 465 -17.76 -5.97 0.54
CA ARG A 465 -18.72 -6.00 1.65
C ARG A 465 -20.17 -5.90 1.15
N ARG A 466 -20.43 -5.02 0.18
CA ARG A 466 -21.72 -4.89 -0.50
C ARG A 466 -22.11 -6.17 -1.21
N ALA A 467 -21.19 -6.79 -1.96
CA ALA A 467 -21.43 -8.06 -2.63
C ALA A 467 -21.77 -9.17 -1.63
N MET A 468 -21.05 -9.27 -0.52
CA MET A 468 -21.34 -10.24 0.53
C MET A 468 -22.73 -10.05 1.14
N ARG A 469 -23.16 -8.79 1.36
CA ARG A 469 -24.51 -8.46 1.88
C ARG A 469 -25.62 -8.74 0.86
N LYS A 470 -25.42 -8.36 -0.39
CA LYS A 470 -26.35 -8.67 -1.48
C LYS A 470 -26.62 -10.17 -1.56
N VAL A 471 -25.58 -10.99 -1.48
CA VAL A 471 -25.73 -12.46 -1.48
C VAL A 471 -26.45 -12.94 -0.21
N ASP A 472 -26.17 -12.37 0.97
CA ASP A 472 -26.92 -12.65 2.21
C ASP A 472 -28.42 -12.39 2.04
N GLU A 473 -28.78 -11.24 1.46
CA GLU A 473 -30.16 -10.85 1.19
C GLU A 473 -30.86 -11.76 0.18
N GLU A 474 -30.16 -12.20 -0.87
CA GLU A 474 -30.68 -13.16 -1.86
C GLU A 474 -30.94 -14.55 -1.25
N TRP A 475 -30.12 -14.99 -0.30
CA TRP A 475 -30.35 -16.22 0.47
C TRP A 475 -31.45 -16.09 1.53
N GLY A 476 -31.71 -14.87 2.00
CA GLY A 476 -32.81 -14.53 2.91
C GLY A 476 -32.65 -15.18 4.28
N THR A 477 -33.39 -16.27 4.54
CA THR A 477 -33.35 -16.97 5.85
C THR A 477 -32.32 -18.10 5.90
N ASP A 478 -31.74 -18.47 4.77
CA ASP A 478 -30.71 -19.51 4.73
C ASP A 478 -29.36 -18.97 5.23
N TRP A 479 -28.44 -19.87 5.59
CA TRP A 479 -27.15 -19.46 6.14
C TRP A 479 -26.23 -18.89 5.06
N TRP A 480 -25.53 -17.82 5.42
CA TRP A 480 -24.45 -17.24 4.63
C TRP A 480 -23.37 -16.64 5.54
N PHE A 481 -22.23 -16.30 4.95
CA PHE A 481 -21.12 -15.67 5.64
C PHE A 481 -21.40 -14.18 5.88
N LYS A 482 -20.95 -13.65 7.01
CA LYS A 482 -21.07 -12.21 7.31
C LYS A 482 -19.71 -11.55 7.28
N VAL A 483 -19.65 -10.26 6.97
CA VAL A 483 -18.41 -9.48 7.12
C VAL A 483 -18.52 -8.63 8.37
N TRP A 484 -17.54 -8.76 9.26
CA TRP A 484 -17.44 -7.96 10.47
C TRP A 484 -17.17 -6.48 10.13
N GLY A 485 -18.02 -5.60 10.63
CA GLY A 485 -17.99 -4.18 10.37
C GLY A 485 -19.33 -3.52 10.70
N PRO A 486 -19.50 -2.24 10.35
CA PRO A 486 -20.76 -1.51 10.48
C PRO A 486 -21.91 -2.28 9.83
N ASN A 487 -23.14 -2.10 10.32
CA ASN A 487 -24.33 -2.77 9.77
C ASN A 487 -24.92 -2.02 8.57
N ASP A 488 -24.72 -0.70 8.52
CA ASP A 488 -25.27 0.18 7.49
C ASP A 488 -24.13 0.67 6.62
N LEU A 489 -24.25 0.49 5.31
CA LEU A 489 -23.35 1.03 4.29
C LEU A 489 -24.22 1.47 3.12
N SER A 490 -23.93 2.62 2.55
CA SER A 490 -24.45 3.12 1.28
C SER A 490 -24.32 2.09 0.17
N GLU A 491 -25.23 2.16 -0.80
CA GLU A 491 -25.22 1.28 -1.97
C GLU A 491 -24.05 1.57 -2.92
N ASP A 492 -23.54 2.80 -2.92
CA ASP A 492 -22.48 3.25 -3.83
C ASP A 492 -21.57 4.31 -3.18
N GLY A 493 -20.38 4.50 -3.76
CA GLY A 493 -19.37 5.47 -3.34
C GLY A 493 -18.55 5.02 -2.14
N LEU A 494 -17.71 5.92 -1.64
CA LEU A 494 -17.02 5.74 -0.37
C LEU A 494 -17.92 6.18 0.79
N GLU A 495 -17.74 5.52 1.92
CA GLU A 495 -18.33 5.95 3.18
C GLU A 495 -17.54 7.08 3.81
N GLU A 496 -18.26 7.95 4.51
CA GLU A 496 -17.64 8.87 5.45
C GLU A 496 -16.99 8.11 6.61
N ARG A 497 -15.91 8.68 7.13
CA ARG A 497 -15.13 8.11 8.23
C ARG A 497 -16.00 7.76 9.45
N GLU A 498 -17.00 8.60 9.73
CA GLU A 498 -17.92 8.47 10.86
C GLU A 498 -18.73 7.17 10.85
N ALA A 499 -18.92 6.54 9.68
CA ALA A 499 -19.57 5.24 9.55
C ALA A 499 -18.71 4.09 10.12
N TRP A 500 -17.39 4.26 10.18
CA TRP A 500 -16.41 3.26 10.59
C TRP A 500 -15.93 3.42 12.04
N MET A 501 -16.42 4.45 12.73
CA MET A 501 -16.09 4.73 14.12
C MET A 501 -16.70 3.68 15.06
N LEU A 502 -15.91 3.18 16.00
CA LEU A 502 -16.40 2.22 17.01
C LEU A 502 -17.10 2.99 18.12
N LYS A 503 -18.44 3.08 18.07
CA LYS A 503 -19.24 3.82 19.07
C LYS A 503 -19.52 2.97 20.30
N ALA A 504 -19.70 3.64 21.44
CA ALA A 504 -19.96 2.96 22.70
C ALA A 504 -21.20 2.05 22.64
N ASN A 505 -21.03 0.79 23.05
CA ASN A 505 -22.08 -0.22 23.15
C ASN A 505 -22.77 -0.59 21.82
N GLU A 506 -22.14 -0.32 20.67
CA GLU A 506 -22.63 -0.87 19.42
C GLU A 506 -22.39 -2.38 19.36
N ARG A 507 -23.43 -3.11 18.95
CA ARG A 507 -23.45 -4.57 19.03
C ARG A 507 -22.47 -5.23 18.06
N TRP A 508 -22.24 -4.65 16.88
CA TRP A 508 -21.50 -5.30 15.80
C TRP A 508 -20.02 -5.57 16.15
N HIS A 509 -19.38 -4.68 16.92
CA HIS A 509 -17.95 -4.83 17.25
C HIS A 509 -17.71 -5.67 18.52
N GLY A 510 -18.66 -5.68 19.46
CA GLY A 510 -18.60 -6.54 20.66
C GLY A 510 -17.54 -6.14 21.70
N PHE A 511 -17.15 -4.87 21.77
CA PHE A 511 -16.15 -4.37 22.72
C PHE A 511 -16.75 -3.59 23.91
N GLY A 512 -18.08 -3.48 23.97
CA GLY A 512 -18.79 -2.80 25.06
C GLY A 512 -18.57 -1.28 25.07
N ASN A 513 -18.28 -0.74 26.24
CA ASN A 513 -18.15 0.71 26.44
C ASN A 513 -16.79 1.23 25.95
N LEU A 514 -16.77 1.86 24.79
CA LEU A 514 -15.60 2.51 24.19
C LEU A 514 -15.66 4.03 24.33
N ALA A 515 -14.50 4.68 24.29
CA ALA A 515 -14.43 6.14 24.27
C ALA A 515 -14.85 6.65 22.88
N GLU A 516 -15.75 7.63 22.86
CA GLU A 516 -16.16 8.31 21.64
C GLU A 516 -14.97 8.97 20.94
N GLY A 517 -14.88 8.87 19.61
CA GLY A 517 -13.83 9.51 18.82
C GLY A 517 -12.44 8.87 18.90
N PHE A 518 -12.27 7.76 19.66
CA PHE A 518 -10.95 7.21 19.94
C PHE A 518 -10.52 6.07 19.01
N ASN A 519 -11.47 5.31 18.45
CA ASN A 519 -11.18 4.14 17.63
C ASN A 519 -12.02 4.06 16.36
N MET A 520 -11.40 3.56 15.29
CA MET A 520 -12.02 3.34 13.98
C MET A 520 -11.66 1.94 13.46
N LEU A 521 -12.53 1.34 12.64
CA LEU A 521 -12.22 0.13 11.88
C LEU A 521 -11.74 0.51 10.48
N ASP A 522 -10.57 0.00 10.09
CA ASP A 522 -10.02 0.17 8.75
C ASP A 522 -10.83 -0.64 7.71
N PRO A 523 -11.46 0.00 6.69
CA PRO A 523 -12.33 -0.68 5.74
C PRO A 523 -11.64 -1.81 4.96
N ILE A 524 -10.35 -1.63 4.64
CA ILE A 524 -9.55 -2.58 3.86
C ILE A 524 -9.23 -3.87 4.64
N LYS A 525 -9.57 -3.92 5.93
CA LYS A 525 -9.35 -5.05 6.84
C LYS A 525 -10.68 -5.78 7.02
N ALA A 526 -10.90 -6.84 6.25
CA ALA A 526 -12.17 -7.56 6.22
C ALA A 526 -12.07 -8.89 6.96
N THR A 527 -12.80 -9.01 8.07
CA THR A 527 -12.95 -10.26 8.80
C THR A 527 -14.28 -10.90 8.42
N ILE A 528 -14.24 -12.08 7.80
CA ILE A 528 -15.42 -12.87 7.48
C ILE A 528 -15.77 -13.74 8.68
N ILE A 529 -17.04 -13.75 9.08
CA ILE A 529 -17.62 -14.52 10.18
C ILE A 529 -18.40 -15.70 9.59
N THR A 530 -18.12 -16.89 10.10
CA THR A 530 -18.82 -18.12 9.74
C THR A 530 -19.94 -18.42 10.74
N PRO A 531 -21.03 -19.10 10.33
CA PRO A 531 -22.12 -19.42 11.25
C PRO A 531 -21.66 -20.29 12.43
N GLY A 532 -22.21 -20.04 13.62
CA GLY A 532 -22.08 -20.94 14.78
C GLY A 532 -21.62 -20.30 16.07
N LEU A 533 -21.05 -19.10 16.01
CA LEU A 533 -20.76 -18.24 17.16
C LEU A 533 -21.34 -16.86 16.88
N ASP A 534 -22.00 -16.26 17.85
CA ASP A 534 -22.47 -14.88 17.75
C ASP A 534 -21.56 -13.88 18.48
N VAL A 535 -21.89 -12.59 18.38
CA VAL A 535 -21.10 -11.51 18.98
C VAL A 535 -21.24 -11.43 20.50
N GLU A 536 -22.31 -12.01 21.07
CA GLU A 536 -22.52 -12.12 22.52
C GLU A 536 -21.72 -13.29 23.11
N GLY A 537 -21.18 -14.16 22.25
CA GLY A 537 -20.38 -15.32 22.64
C GLY A 537 -21.18 -16.60 22.80
N ASP A 538 -22.44 -16.60 22.37
CA ASP A 538 -23.29 -17.78 22.40
C ASP A 538 -23.01 -18.67 21.19
N PHE A 539 -22.76 -19.95 21.45
CA PHE A 539 -22.65 -20.96 20.41
C PHE A 539 -24.05 -21.40 19.99
N SER A 540 -24.23 -21.55 18.68
CA SER A 540 -25.46 -22.16 18.14
C SER A 540 -25.48 -23.65 18.46
N ASP A 541 -26.52 -24.09 19.18
CA ASP A 541 -26.76 -25.51 19.48
C ASP A 541 -27.16 -26.33 18.24
N ALA A 542 -27.65 -25.65 17.19
CA ALA A 542 -28.25 -26.30 16.02
C ALA A 542 -27.31 -26.38 14.81
N PHE A 543 -26.44 -25.37 14.63
CA PHE A 543 -25.68 -25.21 13.38
C PHE A 543 -24.41 -24.39 13.56
N GLY A 544 -23.29 -24.89 13.04
CA GLY A 544 -22.04 -24.13 13.01
C GLY A 544 -21.02 -24.69 12.03
N ILE A 545 -20.28 -23.78 11.40
CA ILE A 545 -19.21 -24.08 10.44
C ILE A 545 -17.93 -23.45 10.98
N PRO A 546 -17.01 -24.23 11.56
CA PRO A 546 -15.71 -23.70 11.97
C PRO A 546 -14.92 -23.13 10.78
N ALA A 547 -14.33 -21.94 10.95
CA ALA A 547 -13.58 -21.26 9.90
C ALA A 547 -12.38 -22.10 9.39
N ALA A 548 -11.81 -22.96 10.23
CA ALA A 548 -10.76 -23.90 9.83
C ALA A 548 -11.17 -24.84 8.69
N ILE A 549 -12.47 -25.18 8.56
CA ILE A 549 -12.97 -26.01 7.45
C ILE A 549 -13.02 -25.19 6.17
N VAL A 550 -13.60 -24.00 6.24
CA VAL A 550 -13.75 -23.08 5.10
C VAL A 550 -12.38 -22.72 4.53
N THR A 551 -11.44 -22.36 5.38
CA THR A 551 -10.08 -21.96 4.94
C THR A 551 -9.27 -23.10 4.33
N LYS A 552 -9.50 -24.35 4.75
CA LYS A 552 -8.94 -25.53 4.06
C LYS A 552 -9.54 -25.72 2.68
N TYR A 553 -10.85 -25.55 2.54
CA TYR A 553 -11.53 -25.60 1.24
C TYR A 553 -11.00 -24.50 0.31
N LEU A 554 -10.94 -23.26 0.79
CA LEU A 554 -10.40 -22.14 0.03
C LEU A 554 -8.96 -22.42 -0.44
N ALA A 555 -8.10 -22.98 0.41
CA ALA A 555 -6.71 -23.29 0.06
C ALA A 555 -6.60 -24.30 -1.10
N GLU A 556 -7.42 -25.36 -1.12
CA GLU A 556 -7.45 -26.33 -2.24
C GLU A 556 -8.06 -25.74 -3.52
N HIS A 557 -8.83 -24.65 -3.40
CA HIS A 557 -9.40 -23.89 -4.52
C HIS A 557 -8.57 -22.64 -4.90
N GLY A 558 -7.30 -22.59 -4.47
CA GLY A 558 -6.36 -21.54 -4.88
C GLY A 558 -6.50 -20.20 -4.14
N VAL A 559 -7.25 -20.17 -3.03
CA VAL A 559 -7.47 -18.98 -2.21
C VAL A 559 -6.81 -19.15 -0.85
N ILE A 560 -5.76 -18.36 -0.59
CA ILE A 560 -5.04 -18.37 0.69
C ILE A 560 -5.54 -17.21 1.55
N VAL A 561 -5.91 -17.52 2.80
CA VAL A 561 -6.31 -16.52 3.80
C VAL A 561 -5.16 -16.20 4.73
N GLU A 562 -5.17 -14.99 5.28
CA GLU A 562 -4.08 -14.45 6.08
C GLU A 562 -4.10 -14.98 7.51
N LYS A 563 -5.27 -14.95 8.17
CA LYS A 563 -5.46 -15.38 9.55
C LYS A 563 -6.79 -16.11 9.70
N THR A 564 -6.77 -17.20 10.46
CA THR A 564 -7.96 -18.01 10.76
C THR A 564 -8.19 -18.06 12.28
N GLY A 565 -9.36 -17.60 12.71
CA GLY A 565 -9.91 -17.76 14.06
C GLY A 565 -10.79 -19.01 14.18
N LEU A 566 -11.64 -19.06 15.21
CA LEU A 566 -12.56 -20.18 15.42
C LEU A 566 -13.73 -20.17 14.43
N TYR A 567 -14.46 -19.05 14.40
CA TYR A 567 -15.62 -18.80 13.53
C TYR A 567 -15.40 -17.53 12.69
N SER A 568 -14.14 -17.19 12.46
CA SER A 568 -13.79 -16.05 11.63
C SER A 568 -12.50 -16.31 10.87
N PHE A 569 -12.34 -15.67 9.72
CA PHE A 569 -11.07 -15.59 9.03
C PHE A 569 -10.92 -14.21 8.40
N PHE A 570 -9.68 -13.79 8.24
CA PHE A 570 -9.32 -12.42 7.89
C PHE A 570 -8.70 -12.38 6.49
N ILE A 571 -9.14 -11.39 5.72
CA ILE A 571 -8.57 -11.01 4.43
C ILE A 571 -8.26 -9.51 4.43
N MET A 572 -7.32 -9.12 3.58
CA MET A 572 -6.86 -7.74 3.50
C MET A 572 -6.88 -7.27 2.05
N PHE A 573 -7.40 -6.07 1.85
CA PHE A 573 -7.36 -5.35 0.59
C PHE A 573 -6.09 -4.50 0.61
N THR A 574 -5.20 -4.74 -0.34
CA THR A 574 -3.94 -4.01 -0.51
C THR A 574 -4.02 -3.16 -1.77
N ILE A 575 -3.10 -2.21 -1.97
CA ILE A 575 -3.02 -1.46 -3.25
C ILE A 575 -2.82 -2.33 -4.50
N GLY A 576 -2.41 -3.60 -4.33
CA GLY A 576 -2.33 -4.59 -5.41
C GLY A 576 -3.56 -5.49 -5.56
N ILE A 577 -4.66 -5.24 -4.85
CA ILE A 577 -5.91 -5.99 -5.01
C ILE A 577 -6.54 -5.66 -6.37
N THR A 578 -7.34 -6.58 -6.90
CA THR A 578 -8.06 -6.35 -8.16
C THR A 578 -9.48 -6.86 -8.03
N LYS A 579 -10.42 -6.28 -8.80
CA LYS A 579 -11.80 -6.75 -8.91
C LYS A 579 -11.91 -8.25 -9.11
N GLY A 580 -11.03 -8.82 -9.95
CA GLY A 580 -11.00 -10.26 -10.21
C GLY A 580 -10.71 -11.10 -8.97
N ARG A 581 -9.92 -10.62 -8.01
CA ARG A 581 -9.55 -11.40 -6.81
C ARG A 581 -10.71 -11.54 -5.82
N TRP A 582 -11.38 -10.45 -5.45
CA TRP A 582 -12.47 -10.54 -4.47
C TRP A 582 -13.74 -11.14 -5.08
N ASN A 583 -14.02 -10.92 -6.36
CA ASN A 583 -15.11 -11.63 -7.05
C ASN A 583 -14.88 -13.15 -7.03
N THR A 584 -13.63 -13.59 -7.22
CA THR A 584 -13.26 -15.01 -7.08
C THR A 584 -13.49 -15.51 -5.66
N MET A 585 -13.20 -14.70 -4.62
CA MET A 585 -13.49 -15.06 -3.23
C MET A 585 -14.99 -15.27 -2.99
N VAL A 586 -15.85 -14.34 -3.43
CA VAL A 586 -17.31 -14.47 -3.27
C VAL A 586 -17.82 -15.74 -3.97
N ALA A 587 -17.34 -16.00 -5.20
CA ALA A 587 -17.67 -17.22 -5.94
C ALA A 587 -17.20 -18.50 -5.21
N ALA A 588 -15.99 -18.50 -4.64
CA ALA A 588 -15.48 -19.64 -3.87
C ALA A 588 -16.28 -19.89 -2.59
N LEU A 589 -16.75 -18.84 -1.91
CA LEU A 589 -17.65 -18.97 -0.76
C LEU A 589 -19.02 -19.52 -1.16
N GLN A 590 -19.53 -19.12 -2.33
CA GLN A 590 -20.77 -19.67 -2.88
C GLN A 590 -20.63 -21.15 -3.22
N GLN A 591 -19.52 -21.54 -3.85
CA GLN A 591 -19.20 -22.94 -4.15
C GLN A 591 -19.08 -23.78 -2.86
N PHE A 592 -18.41 -23.24 -1.84
CA PHE A 592 -18.34 -23.88 -0.52
C PHE A 592 -19.73 -24.13 0.06
N LYS A 593 -20.61 -23.11 0.04
CA LYS A 593 -22.00 -23.26 0.52
C LYS A 593 -22.74 -24.35 -0.25
N ASP A 594 -22.70 -24.30 -1.57
CA ASP A 594 -23.32 -25.29 -2.45
C ASP A 594 -22.85 -26.73 -2.15
N ASP A 595 -21.55 -26.92 -1.98
CA ASP A 595 -20.95 -28.22 -1.69
C ASP A 595 -21.29 -28.71 -0.27
N TYR A 596 -21.32 -27.78 0.70
CA TYR A 596 -21.70 -28.04 2.08
C TYR A 596 -23.18 -28.46 2.18
N ASP A 597 -24.08 -27.72 1.54
CA ASP A 597 -25.52 -27.98 1.57
C ASP A 597 -25.90 -29.27 0.84
N LYS A 598 -25.19 -29.60 -0.24
CA LYS A 598 -25.34 -30.89 -0.95
C LYS A 598 -24.67 -32.04 -0.19
N ASN A 599 -23.98 -31.76 0.92
CA ASN A 599 -23.18 -32.71 1.69
C ASN A 599 -22.25 -33.53 0.78
N GLN A 600 -21.50 -32.82 -0.08
CA GLN A 600 -20.62 -33.47 -1.06
C GLN A 600 -19.53 -34.29 -0.35
N PRO A 601 -19.15 -35.46 -0.89
CA PRO A 601 -18.08 -36.27 -0.31
C PRO A 601 -16.73 -35.54 -0.28
N LEU A 602 -15.99 -35.68 0.83
CA LEU A 602 -14.70 -35.00 1.03
C LEU A 602 -13.66 -35.32 -0.05
N TRP A 603 -13.65 -36.55 -0.60
CA TRP A 603 -12.70 -36.91 -1.66
C TRP A 603 -12.91 -36.10 -2.96
N LYS A 604 -14.09 -35.50 -3.13
CA LYS A 604 -14.42 -34.65 -4.28
C LYS A 604 -14.08 -33.18 -4.05
N VAL A 605 -14.33 -32.67 -2.84
CA VAL A 605 -14.20 -31.24 -2.51
C VAL A 605 -12.89 -30.88 -1.80
N LEU A 606 -12.24 -31.86 -1.16
CA LEU A 606 -10.98 -31.72 -0.42
C LEU A 606 -10.04 -32.91 -0.71
N PRO A 607 -9.69 -33.18 -1.99
CA PRO A 607 -8.87 -34.34 -2.37
C PRO A 607 -7.48 -34.35 -1.71
N GLU A 608 -6.81 -33.20 -1.54
CA GLU A 608 -5.48 -33.18 -0.91
C GLU A 608 -5.56 -33.50 0.58
N PHE A 609 -6.58 -32.99 1.27
CA PHE A 609 -6.84 -33.33 2.66
C PHE A 609 -7.10 -34.83 2.83
N VAL A 610 -7.92 -35.44 1.97
CA VAL A 610 -8.19 -36.89 2.01
C VAL A 610 -6.93 -37.69 1.72
N GLN A 611 -6.08 -37.27 0.78
CA GLN A 611 -4.81 -37.93 0.52
C GLN A 611 -3.89 -37.94 1.75
N LYS A 612 -3.83 -36.82 2.50
CA LYS A 612 -3.07 -36.72 3.76
C LYS A 612 -3.73 -37.47 4.91
N HIS A 613 -5.06 -37.63 4.86
CA HIS A 613 -5.85 -38.26 5.90
C HIS A 613 -6.88 -39.27 5.33
N PRO A 614 -6.43 -40.43 4.81
CA PRO A 614 -7.30 -41.39 4.09
C PRO A 614 -8.50 -41.92 4.88
N ARG A 615 -8.49 -41.78 6.21
CA ARG A 615 -9.62 -42.11 7.08
C ARG A 615 -10.91 -41.35 6.76
N TYR A 616 -10.82 -40.23 6.03
CA TYR A 616 -11.95 -39.37 5.64
C TYR A 616 -12.43 -39.61 4.20
N GLU A 617 -11.96 -40.68 3.53
CA GLU A 617 -12.36 -41.03 2.16
C GLU A 617 -13.78 -41.60 2.06
N ARG A 618 -14.30 -42.21 3.13
CA ARG A 618 -15.57 -42.95 3.15
C ARG A 618 -16.73 -42.19 3.76
#